data_AF-A0A1C6TTA6-F1
#
_entry.id   AF-A0A1C6TTA6-F1
#
_cell.length_a   1.000
_cell.length_b   1.000
_cell.length_c   1.000
_cell.angle_alpha   90.00
_cell.angle_beta   90.00
_cell.angle_gamma   90.00
#
_symmetry.space_group_name_H-M   'P 1'
#
loop_
_entity.id
_entity.type
_entity.pdbx_description
1 polymer ?
#
loop_
_entity_poly.entity_id
_entity_poly.type
_entity_poly.pdbx_seq_one_letter_code
_entity_poly.pdbx_strand_id
1 'polypeptide(L)'
;MRPTEDPRFLAATSTILAQTSAAEGTSVPHDPTDPDHVVYLTGLIESTGRTSERYPGLFASIESRHTAMTVRGAADQPGDFTDGEIVDYVAPLTGSLKTSAHALLTRTAPVARIWCHLNVVNASDTTILARGDNEVFGRQTIEVQTDDDEAVSWPAGGDIRAVLTWCVDYQDGSTVTGYTGDRWAFQTSGDPTVSAPAIRGGRHTGDLTNIVIGLSRGQGGADVDYWFWQNDPGNNTLVVPFAGSMYFTKKIANLGRGNPRLSFYLARAEGGMNELSAAKTARYLAGFSINPNDPKRLDFSLLPTEKDSGLAILFGTSPWVSDTRTFFTAKVTVDLFDGTVAWSSVLSSTNPDKNPTDGVTYIKPIKYVWHCLAAGTQVTLADGRTLAIEDFDTDRVVRCGDGSEQPVQATLAQPHWGPVTVVTTTGGRSLTCSLTHPVATPTGLVQASELTSGSVVRTVDGQDTVAQVGSAEHSGELLFNLWLGCPAERSTFFANGFLVGDYQTQARMVQEPDPAALRGRLPERLRVDYDSHLADRETAVARRQG
;
A
#
# COMPACT_ATOMS: atom_id res chain seq x y z
N MET A 1 -36.21 -0.53 9.61
CA MET A 1 -35.85 -1.25 8.38
C MET A 1 -34.40 -0.88 8.10
N ARG A 2 -33.50 -1.85 7.90
CA ARG A 2 -32.12 -1.50 7.55
C ARG A 2 -32.14 -0.83 6.16
N PRO A 3 -31.28 0.17 5.85
CA PRO A 3 -31.23 0.78 4.52
C PRO A 3 -31.13 -0.25 3.39
N THR A 4 -30.43 -1.35 3.65
CA THR A 4 -30.25 -2.49 2.73
C THR A 4 -31.51 -3.32 2.49
N GLU A 5 -32.58 -3.11 3.25
CA GLU A 5 -33.88 -3.78 3.10
C GLU A 5 -34.92 -2.86 2.41
N ASP A 6 -34.57 -1.59 2.09
CA ASP A 6 -35.45 -0.69 1.33
C ASP A 6 -35.60 -1.23 -0.11
N PRO A 7 -36.84 -1.47 -0.60
CA PRO A 7 -37.09 -1.92 -1.97
C PRO A 7 -36.44 -1.03 -3.04
N ARG A 8 -36.31 0.28 -2.79
CA ARG A 8 -35.64 1.21 -3.72
C ARG A 8 -34.14 0.95 -3.78
N PHE A 9 -33.51 0.66 -2.64
CA PHE A 9 -32.09 0.32 -2.59
C PHE A 9 -31.82 -1.02 -3.29
N LEU A 10 -32.70 -2.02 -3.12
CA LEU A 10 -32.58 -3.31 -3.81
C LEU A 10 -32.77 -3.19 -5.33
N ALA A 11 -33.70 -2.34 -5.78
CA ALA A 11 -33.87 -2.03 -7.20
C ALA A 11 -32.62 -1.34 -7.77
N ALA A 12 -32.11 -0.30 -7.09
CA ALA A 12 -30.89 0.39 -7.46
C ALA A 12 -29.67 -0.55 -7.48
N THR A 13 -29.54 -1.46 -6.50
CA THR A 13 -28.50 -2.48 -6.46
C THR A 13 -28.56 -3.39 -7.70
N SER A 14 -29.76 -3.76 -8.15
CA SER A 14 -29.95 -4.55 -9.38
C SER A 14 -29.42 -3.80 -10.61
N THR A 15 -29.67 -2.49 -10.71
CA THR A 15 -29.15 -1.62 -11.77
C THR A 15 -27.61 -1.62 -11.78
N ILE A 16 -26.97 -1.44 -10.62
CA ILE A 16 -25.50 -1.45 -10.49
C ILE A 16 -24.90 -2.83 -10.83
N LEU A 17 -25.56 -3.92 -10.43
CA LEU A 17 -25.13 -5.27 -10.76
C LEU A 17 -25.21 -5.56 -12.27
N ALA A 18 -26.24 -5.06 -12.95
CA ALA A 18 -26.34 -5.19 -14.40
C ALA A 18 -25.22 -4.41 -15.11
N GLN A 19 -24.88 -3.21 -14.62
CA GLN A 19 -23.82 -2.37 -15.18
C GLN A 19 -22.43 -2.98 -14.95
N THR A 20 -22.12 -3.47 -13.74
CA THR A 20 -20.88 -4.22 -13.46
C THR A 20 -20.78 -5.50 -14.30
N SER A 21 -21.91 -6.18 -14.55
CA SER A 21 -21.93 -7.36 -15.41
C SER A 21 -21.51 -7.08 -16.85
N ALA A 22 -21.90 -5.92 -17.36
CA ALA A 22 -21.55 -5.49 -18.71
C ALA A 22 -20.10 -4.98 -18.81
N ALA A 23 -19.54 -4.51 -17.69
CA ALA A 23 -18.21 -3.91 -17.58
C ALA A 23 -17.29 -4.73 -16.67
N GLU A 24 -17.34 -6.06 -16.74
CA GLU A 24 -16.62 -6.96 -15.82
C GLU A 24 -15.11 -6.64 -15.75
N GLY A 25 -14.60 -6.42 -14.52
CA GLY A 25 -13.22 -6.01 -14.29
C GLY A 25 -12.88 -4.59 -14.76
N THR A 26 -13.86 -3.80 -15.18
CA THR A 26 -13.72 -2.40 -15.60
C THR A 26 -14.52 -1.49 -14.69
N SER A 27 -14.04 -0.28 -14.51
CA SER A 27 -14.71 0.72 -13.66
C SER A 27 -15.83 1.41 -14.39
N VAL A 28 -16.93 1.62 -13.66
CA VAL A 28 -18.08 2.38 -14.13
C VAL A 28 -18.22 3.63 -13.24
N PRO A 29 -18.21 4.83 -13.82
CA PRO A 29 -18.44 6.05 -13.05
C PRO A 29 -19.89 6.08 -12.55
N HIS A 30 -20.09 6.65 -11.37
CA HIS A 30 -21.45 6.94 -10.91
C HIS A 30 -22.03 8.13 -11.66
N ASP A 31 -23.30 8.03 -12.05
CA ASP A 31 -24.06 9.12 -12.66
C ASP A 31 -24.90 9.82 -11.57
N PRO A 32 -24.52 11.03 -11.11
CA PRO A 32 -25.25 11.74 -10.07
C PRO A 32 -26.62 12.27 -10.56
N THR A 33 -26.94 12.13 -11.86
CA THR A 33 -28.25 12.46 -12.41
C THR A 33 -29.19 11.27 -12.49
N ASP A 34 -28.67 10.05 -12.34
CA ASP A 34 -29.45 8.82 -12.24
C ASP A 34 -29.90 8.60 -10.78
N PRO A 35 -31.23 8.63 -10.50
CA PRO A 35 -31.72 8.43 -9.14
C PRO A 35 -31.34 7.06 -8.54
N ASP A 36 -31.16 6.02 -9.35
CA ASP A 36 -30.75 4.70 -8.84
C ASP A 36 -29.31 4.76 -8.30
N HIS A 37 -28.41 5.46 -8.98
CA HIS A 37 -27.02 5.63 -8.53
C HIS A 37 -26.95 6.38 -7.21
N VAL A 38 -27.73 7.46 -7.07
CA VAL A 38 -27.81 8.24 -5.84
C VAL A 38 -28.40 7.42 -4.70
N VAL A 39 -29.51 6.71 -4.92
CA VAL A 39 -30.14 5.85 -3.92
C VAL A 39 -29.19 4.73 -3.47
N TYR A 40 -28.47 4.11 -4.41
CA TYR A 40 -27.49 3.08 -4.10
C TYR A 40 -26.36 3.62 -3.21
N LEU A 41 -25.68 4.69 -3.64
CA LEU A 41 -24.55 5.26 -2.90
C LEU A 41 -24.94 5.72 -1.50
N THR A 42 -26.04 6.47 -1.38
CA THR A 42 -26.53 6.96 -0.09
C THR A 42 -26.90 5.79 0.83
N GLY A 43 -27.61 4.78 0.30
CA GLY A 43 -27.99 3.60 1.07
C GLY A 43 -26.77 2.80 1.58
N LEU A 44 -25.71 2.70 0.78
CA LEU A 44 -24.45 2.08 1.23
C LEU A 44 -23.83 2.81 2.41
N ILE A 45 -23.73 4.13 2.33
CA ILE A 45 -23.10 4.95 3.37
C ILE A 45 -23.91 4.90 4.66
N GLU A 46 -25.22 5.08 4.56
CA GLU A 46 -26.11 4.96 5.71
C GLU A 46 -26.04 3.57 6.34
N SER A 47 -25.83 2.51 5.55
CA SER A 47 -25.68 1.14 6.07
C SER A 47 -24.43 0.93 6.92
N THR A 48 -23.45 1.83 6.83
CA THR A 48 -22.22 1.86 7.66
C THR A 48 -22.39 2.71 8.93
N GLY A 49 -23.59 3.25 9.18
CA GLY A 49 -23.87 4.11 10.34
C GLY A 49 -23.40 5.56 10.18
N ARG A 50 -22.93 5.96 8.98
CA ARG A 50 -22.59 7.34 8.65
C ARG A 50 -23.88 8.12 8.33
N THR A 51 -23.96 9.36 8.81
CA THR A 51 -25.08 10.27 8.55
C THR A 51 -24.59 11.58 7.96
N SER A 52 -25.47 12.33 7.31
CA SER A 52 -25.13 13.63 6.71
C SER A 52 -24.72 14.68 7.74
N GLU A 53 -25.12 14.54 9.00
CA GLU A 53 -24.68 15.42 10.08
C GLU A 53 -23.25 15.12 10.54
N ARG A 54 -22.86 13.85 10.58
CA ARG A 54 -21.51 13.44 11.01
C ARG A 54 -20.49 13.49 9.88
N TYR A 55 -20.93 13.23 8.64
CA TYR A 55 -20.10 13.16 7.45
C TYR A 55 -20.64 14.06 6.32
N PRO A 56 -20.89 15.36 6.58
CA PRO A 56 -21.50 16.26 5.59
C PRO A 56 -20.70 16.34 4.28
N GLY A 57 -19.37 16.26 4.35
CA GLY A 57 -18.51 16.26 3.18
C GLY A 57 -18.70 15.03 2.28
N LEU A 58 -19.00 13.86 2.85
CA LEU A 58 -19.26 12.62 2.12
C LEU A 58 -20.57 12.68 1.34
N PHE A 59 -21.64 13.08 2.02
CA PHE A 59 -22.94 13.20 1.38
C PHE A 59 -22.93 14.30 0.31
N ALA A 60 -22.29 15.44 0.59
CA ALA A 60 -22.12 16.50 -0.42
C ALA A 60 -21.34 16.02 -1.65
N SER A 61 -20.29 15.20 -1.48
CA SER A 61 -19.50 14.65 -2.58
C SER A 61 -20.33 13.79 -3.54
N ILE A 62 -21.34 13.08 -3.03
CA ILE A 62 -22.19 12.19 -3.81
C ILE A 62 -23.30 12.95 -4.53
N GLU A 63 -23.85 13.96 -3.86
CA GLU A 63 -24.86 14.84 -4.45
C GLU A 63 -24.27 15.81 -5.48
N SER A 64 -22.94 16.03 -5.42
CA SER A 64 -22.28 16.96 -6.31
C SER A 64 -22.35 16.50 -7.77
N ARG A 65 -22.97 17.33 -8.61
CA ARG A 65 -22.97 17.18 -10.07
C ARG A 65 -21.60 17.58 -10.61
N HIS A 66 -20.56 16.83 -10.30
CA HIS A 66 -19.22 17.15 -10.77
C HIS A 66 -18.92 16.54 -12.13
N THR A 67 -18.09 17.28 -12.87
CA THR A 67 -17.63 17.00 -14.23
C THR A 67 -17.28 15.54 -14.37
N ALA A 68 -17.93 14.88 -15.34
CA ALA A 68 -17.57 13.55 -15.84
C ALA A 68 -16.07 13.38 -15.79
N MET A 69 -15.60 12.18 -15.39
CA MET A 69 -14.21 11.73 -15.48
C MET A 69 -13.58 12.24 -16.78
N THR A 70 -13.07 13.46 -16.78
CA THR A 70 -11.99 13.81 -17.67
C THR A 70 -10.91 13.03 -16.99
N VAL A 71 -10.67 11.82 -17.50
CA VAL A 71 -9.53 10.96 -17.14
C VAL A 71 -8.45 11.96 -16.85
N ARG A 72 -8.11 12.14 -15.57
CA ARG A 72 -7.05 13.08 -15.22
C ARG A 72 -5.88 12.48 -15.95
N GLY A 73 -5.49 13.12 -17.07
CA GLY A 73 -4.39 12.62 -17.89
C GLY A 73 -3.28 12.40 -16.88
N ALA A 74 -2.76 11.16 -16.85
CA ALA A 74 -1.87 10.67 -15.79
C ALA A 74 -1.04 11.86 -15.33
N ALA A 75 -1.34 12.39 -14.13
CA ALA A 75 -0.68 13.60 -13.65
C ALA A 75 0.81 13.40 -13.93
N ASP A 76 1.54 14.40 -14.46
CA ASP A 76 2.94 14.30 -14.94
C ASP A 76 3.87 13.66 -13.88
N GLN A 77 3.71 12.37 -13.68
CA GLN A 77 4.32 11.52 -12.68
C GLN A 77 5.22 10.63 -13.52
N PRO A 78 6.53 10.88 -13.52
CA PRO A 78 7.44 10.13 -14.37
C PRO A 78 7.44 8.65 -13.96
N GLY A 79 6.74 7.76 -14.66
CA GLY A 79 6.76 6.33 -14.31
C GLY A 79 5.67 5.47 -14.95
N ASP A 80 5.71 4.18 -14.64
CA ASP A 80 4.78 3.16 -15.16
C ASP A 80 3.52 2.97 -14.29
N PHE A 81 3.28 3.83 -13.30
CA PHE A 81 2.21 3.68 -12.30
C PHE A 81 1.02 4.58 -12.63
N THR A 82 -0.18 4.00 -12.66
CA THR A 82 -1.44 4.68 -12.96
C THR A 82 -2.45 4.54 -11.84
N ASP A 83 -3.54 5.30 -11.88
CA ASP A 83 -4.71 5.01 -11.04
C ASP A 83 -5.18 3.57 -11.30
N GLY A 84 -5.78 2.95 -10.28
CA GLY A 84 -6.38 1.64 -10.45
C GLY A 84 -7.26 1.21 -9.29
N GLU A 85 -8.13 0.26 -9.60
CA GLU A 85 -9.10 -0.32 -8.67
C GLU A 85 -9.28 -1.79 -9.02
N ILE A 86 -9.14 -2.66 -8.04
CA ILE A 86 -9.17 -4.10 -8.27
C ILE A 86 -9.97 -4.75 -7.14
N VAL A 87 -10.86 -5.66 -7.53
CA VAL A 87 -11.39 -6.69 -6.64
C VAL A 87 -10.43 -7.87 -6.71
N ASP A 88 -9.64 -8.06 -5.67
CA ASP A 88 -8.53 -9.01 -5.69
C ASP A 88 -9.06 -10.46 -5.70
N TYR A 89 -10.04 -10.71 -4.84
CA TYR A 89 -10.70 -12.01 -4.75
C TYR A 89 -12.11 -11.91 -4.16
N VAL A 90 -12.87 -12.97 -4.40
CA VAL A 90 -14.15 -13.29 -3.75
C VAL A 90 -14.15 -14.78 -3.50
N ALA A 91 -14.30 -15.26 -2.27
CA ALA A 91 -14.22 -16.69 -1.99
C ALA A 91 -15.10 -17.10 -0.82
N PRO A 92 -15.65 -18.33 -0.82
CA PRO A 92 -16.29 -18.89 0.37
C PRO A 92 -15.22 -19.31 1.38
N LEU A 93 -15.44 -18.97 2.65
CA LEU A 93 -14.71 -19.46 3.78
C LEU A 93 -15.01 -20.95 3.97
N THR A 94 -13.98 -21.78 3.91
CA THR A 94 -14.12 -23.23 4.04
C THR A 94 -14.65 -23.58 5.43
N GLY A 95 -15.61 -24.50 5.48
CA GLY A 95 -16.25 -24.95 6.73
C GLY A 95 -17.47 -24.14 7.15
N SER A 96 -17.60 -22.86 6.76
CA SER A 96 -18.79 -22.04 7.05
C SER A 96 -19.62 -21.69 5.81
N LEU A 97 -19.02 -21.80 4.62
CA LEU A 97 -19.57 -21.33 3.34
C LEU A 97 -19.87 -19.82 3.33
N LYS A 98 -19.47 -19.06 4.34
CA LYS A 98 -19.60 -17.59 4.35
C LYS A 98 -18.73 -16.99 3.26
N THR A 99 -19.12 -15.90 2.62
CA THR A 99 -18.28 -15.28 1.58
C THR A 99 -17.35 -14.22 2.15
N SER A 100 -16.12 -14.15 1.66
CA SER A 100 -15.17 -13.09 1.93
C SER A 100 -14.67 -12.49 0.61
N ALA A 101 -14.31 -11.21 0.64
CA ALA A 101 -13.69 -10.53 -0.49
C ALA A 101 -12.69 -9.48 -0.01
N HIS A 102 -11.72 -9.20 -0.87
CA HIS A 102 -10.75 -8.12 -0.68
C HIS A 102 -10.66 -7.28 -1.96
N ALA A 103 -10.43 -6.00 -1.79
CA ALA A 103 -10.26 -5.06 -2.89
C ALA A 103 -9.27 -3.95 -2.52
N LEU A 104 -8.67 -3.37 -3.55
CA LEU A 104 -7.71 -2.28 -3.42
C LEU A 104 -8.09 -1.14 -4.37
N LEU A 105 -8.00 0.09 -3.87
CA LEU A 105 -8.14 1.32 -4.65
C LEU A 105 -6.87 2.15 -4.53
N THR A 106 -6.36 2.68 -5.64
CA THR A 106 -5.20 3.57 -5.64
C THR A 106 -5.32 4.71 -6.63
N ARG A 107 -4.79 5.88 -6.28
CA ARG A 107 -4.77 7.10 -7.10
C ARG A 107 -3.37 7.69 -7.17
N THR A 108 -3.01 8.30 -8.28
CA THR A 108 -1.74 8.97 -8.50
C THR A 108 -1.79 10.43 -8.06
N ALA A 109 -2.95 11.07 -8.19
CA ALA A 109 -3.15 12.46 -7.77
C ALA A 109 -3.24 12.58 -6.24
N PRO A 110 -2.84 13.73 -5.65
CA PRO A 110 -2.96 13.96 -4.21
C PRO A 110 -4.42 13.89 -3.73
N VAL A 111 -4.68 12.92 -2.85
CA VAL A 111 -6.00 12.67 -2.30
C VAL A 111 -6.18 13.38 -0.95
N ALA A 112 -7.37 13.95 -0.73
CA ALA A 112 -7.81 14.44 0.57
C ALA A 112 -8.53 13.32 1.36
N ARG A 113 -9.43 12.58 0.70
CA ARG A 113 -10.15 11.43 1.28
C ARG A 113 -10.39 10.33 0.24
N ILE A 114 -10.30 9.07 0.67
CA ILE A 114 -10.92 7.93 -0.01
C ILE A 114 -11.89 7.25 0.95
N TRP A 115 -13.12 7.01 0.48
CA TRP A 115 -14.06 6.09 1.09
C TRP A 115 -14.33 4.94 0.12
N CYS A 116 -14.28 3.71 0.63
CA CYS A 116 -14.57 2.50 -0.12
C CYS A 116 -15.58 1.63 0.63
N HIS A 117 -16.43 0.97 -0.14
CA HIS A 117 -17.36 -0.04 0.34
C HIS A 117 -17.31 -1.26 -0.58
N LEU A 118 -17.18 -2.45 0.00
CA LEU A 118 -17.09 -3.71 -0.72
C LEU A 118 -18.27 -4.59 -0.33
N ASN A 119 -19.10 -4.94 -1.30
CA ASN A 119 -20.18 -5.90 -1.11
C ASN A 119 -19.89 -7.20 -1.86
N VAL A 120 -20.25 -8.33 -1.28
CA VAL A 120 -20.47 -9.58 -1.99
C VAL A 120 -21.96 -9.80 -2.09
N VAL A 121 -22.49 -9.98 -3.29
CA VAL A 121 -23.92 -10.04 -3.58
C VAL A 121 -24.23 -11.29 -4.40
N ASN A 122 -25.34 -11.96 -4.09
CA ASN A 122 -25.96 -12.91 -5.00
C ASN A 122 -26.72 -12.14 -6.08
N ALA A 123 -26.16 -12.06 -7.28
CA ALA A 123 -26.72 -11.27 -8.37
C ALA A 123 -28.08 -11.79 -8.87
N SER A 124 -28.47 -13.01 -8.51
CA SER A 124 -29.77 -13.58 -8.89
C SER A 124 -30.95 -13.00 -8.09
N ASP A 125 -30.73 -12.59 -6.84
CA ASP A 125 -31.79 -12.12 -5.93
C ASP A 125 -31.40 -10.87 -5.12
N THR A 126 -30.25 -10.27 -5.45
CA THR A 126 -29.63 -9.10 -4.80
C THR A 126 -29.36 -9.22 -3.30
N THR A 127 -29.35 -10.43 -2.75
CA THR A 127 -28.99 -10.66 -1.36
C THR A 127 -27.52 -10.32 -1.12
N ILE A 128 -27.26 -9.40 -0.18
CA ILE A 128 -25.90 -9.10 0.28
C ILE A 128 -25.42 -10.26 1.18
N LEU A 129 -24.34 -10.91 0.77
CA LEU A 129 -23.74 -12.04 1.44
C LEU A 129 -22.64 -11.64 2.41
N ALA A 130 -21.88 -10.60 2.09
CA ALA A 130 -20.87 -10.03 2.95
C ALA A 130 -20.65 -8.58 2.57
N ARG A 131 -20.14 -7.79 3.52
CA ARG A 131 -19.86 -6.37 3.30
C ARG A 131 -18.68 -5.91 4.14
N GLY A 132 -18.02 -4.86 3.70
CA GLY A 132 -17.00 -4.17 4.46
C GLY A 132 -16.84 -2.75 3.94
N ASP A 133 -16.35 -1.85 4.78
CA ASP A 133 -16.03 -0.49 4.38
C ASP A 133 -14.70 -0.04 5.00
N ASN A 134 -14.06 0.91 4.34
CA ASN A 134 -12.87 1.55 4.87
C ASN A 134 -12.80 3.01 4.39
N GLU A 135 -12.13 3.84 5.17
CA GLU A 135 -11.95 5.26 4.88
C GLU A 135 -10.56 5.72 5.29
N VAL A 136 -9.89 6.47 4.44
CA VAL A 136 -8.59 7.07 4.72
C VAL A 136 -8.55 8.54 4.30
N PHE A 137 -7.80 9.33 5.04
CA PHE A 137 -7.55 10.74 4.75
C PHE A 137 -6.07 10.96 4.45
N GLY A 138 -5.78 11.79 3.45
CA GLY A 138 -4.41 12.13 3.04
C GLY A 138 -3.58 10.95 2.52
N ARG A 139 -4.22 9.82 2.17
CA ARG A 139 -3.59 8.64 1.60
C ARG A 139 -4.20 8.35 0.24
N GLN A 140 -3.35 7.89 -0.68
CA GLN A 140 -3.71 7.66 -2.07
C GLN A 140 -4.10 6.20 -2.35
N THR A 141 -3.82 5.28 -1.42
CA THR A 141 -4.15 3.86 -1.53
C THR A 141 -4.91 3.39 -0.30
N ILE A 142 -5.94 2.57 -0.53
CA ILE A 142 -6.77 1.96 0.50
C ILE A 142 -7.05 0.50 0.16
N GLU A 143 -6.97 -0.35 1.17
CA GLU A 143 -7.43 -1.74 1.15
C GLU A 143 -8.81 -1.81 1.80
N VAL A 144 -9.73 -2.62 1.28
CA VAL A 144 -11.01 -2.92 1.93
C VAL A 144 -11.27 -4.41 1.89
N GLN A 145 -11.72 -4.97 3.01
CA GLN A 145 -12.07 -6.37 3.15
C GLN A 145 -13.47 -6.47 3.73
N THR A 146 -14.23 -7.48 3.32
CA THR A 146 -15.50 -7.79 3.97
C THR A 146 -15.31 -8.27 5.41
N ASP A 147 -16.29 -8.01 6.27
CA ASP A 147 -16.34 -8.55 7.61
C ASP A 147 -16.84 -10.02 7.59
N ASP A 148 -15.91 -10.95 7.79
CA ASP A 148 -16.18 -12.39 7.85
C ASP A 148 -17.17 -12.77 8.98
N ASP A 149 -17.24 -11.96 10.05
CA ASP A 149 -18.14 -12.20 11.18
C ASP A 149 -19.60 -11.86 10.80
N GLU A 150 -19.80 -10.79 10.02
CA GLU A 150 -21.11 -10.40 9.48
C GLU A 150 -21.52 -11.19 8.22
N ALA A 151 -20.58 -11.86 7.56
CA ALA A 151 -20.85 -12.63 6.36
C ALA A 151 -21.85 -13.78 6.61
N VAL A 152 -22.74 -14.00 5.64
CA VAL A 152 -23.73 -15.08 5.63
C VAL A 152 -23.31 -16.19 4.67
N SER A 153 -23.81 -17.41 4.92
CA SER A 153 -23.49 -18.57 4.10
C SER A 153 -24.00 -18.41 2.68
N TRP A 154 -23.17 -18.85 1.74
CA TRP A 154 -23.44 -18.87 0.33
C TRP A 154 -24.63 -19.79 0.00
N PRO A 155 -25.66 -19.30 -0.72
CA PRO A 155 -26.71 -20.15 -1.26
C PRO A 155 -26.15 -21.02 -2.41
N ALA A 156 -26.37 -22.33 -2.35
CA ALA A 156 -25.92 -23.25 -3.39
C ALA A 156 -26.44 -22.83 -4.78
N GLY A 157 -25.54 -22.46 -5.70
CA GLY A 157 -25.87 -22.21 -7.11
C GLY A 157 -26.21 -20.77 -7.51
N GLY A 158 -25.77 -19.74 -6.79
CA GLY A 158 -25.95 -18.32 -7.16
C GLY A 158 -24.83 -17.72 -8.04
N ASP A 159 -25.17 -16.68 -8.83
CA ASP A 159 -24.19 -15.79 -9.50
C ASP A 159 -23.60 -14.82 -8.46
N ILE A 160 -22.45 -15.18 -7.88
CA ILE A 160 -21.83 -14.39 -6.83
C ILE A 160 -20.90 -13.35 -7.43
N ARG A 161 -21.06 -12.11 -6.98
CA ARG A 161 -20.28 -10.97 -7.44
C ARG A 161 -19.79 -10.19 -6.26
N ALA A 162 -18.55 -9.71 -6.32
CA ALA A 162 -18.17 -8.60 -5.47
C ALA A 162 -18.23 -7.29 -6.24
N VAL A 163 -18.65 -6.24 -5.55
CA VAL A 163 -18.74 -4.88 -6.05
C VAL A 163 -17.99 -3.99 -5.09
N LEU A 164 -16.87 -3.43 -5.56
CA LEU A 164 -16.17 -2.34 -4.90
C LEU A 164 -16.81 -1.03 -5.37
N THR A 165 -17.29 -0.23 -4.43
CA THR A 165 -17.80 1.13 -4.65
C THR A 165 -16.91 2.13 -3.92
N TRP A 166 -16.66 3.30 -4.53
CA TRP A 166 -15.79 4.31 -3.95
C TRP A 166 -16.27 5.75 -4.16
N CYS A 167 -15.81 6.61 -3.25
CA CYS A 167 -15.83 8.06 -3.37
C CYS A 167 -14.42 8.59 -3.03
N VAL A 168 -13.82 9.35 -3.94
CA VAL A 168 -12.49 9.94 -3.77
C VAL A 168 -12.62 11.46 -3.88
N ASP A 169 -12.13 12.17 -2.87
CA ASP A 169 -12.00 13.62 -2.87
C ASP A 169 -10.53 14.00 -2.97
N TYR A 170 -10.20 14.82 -3.94
CA TYR A 170 -8.84 15.29 -4.17
C TYR A 170 -8.56 16.58 -3.40
N GLN A 171 -7.27 16.86 -3.20
CA GLN A 171 -6.83 18.08 -2.52
C GLN A 171 -7.17 19.36 -3.31
N ASP A 172 -7.40 19.26 -4.62
CA ASP A 172 -7.87 20.37 -5.44
C ASP A 172 -9.39 20.61 -5.37
N GLY A 173 -10.09 19.86 -4.51
CA GLY A 173 -11.52 20.02 -4.24
C GLY A 173 -12.44 19.19 -5.14
N SER A 174 -11.93 18.61 -6.22
CA SER A 174 -12.72 17.73 -7.08
C SER A 174 -13.02 16.38 -6.43
N THR A 175 -14.05 15.71 -6.96
CA THR A 175 -14.53 14.42 -6.46
C THR A 175 -14.75 13.47 -7.63
N VAL A 176 -14.42 12.19 -7.44
CA VAL A 176 -14.83 11.11 -8.34
C VAL A 176 -15.50 9.99 -7.56
N THR A 177 -16.55 9.43 -8.13
CA THR A 177 -17.29 8.29 -7.59
C THR A 177 -17.42 7.23 -8.67
N GLY A 178 -17.33 5.97 -8.28
CA GLY A 178 -17.50 4.86 -9.21
C GLY A 178 -17.59 3.53 -8.50
N TYR A 179 -17.69 2.49 -9.32
CA TYR A 179 -17.70 1.12 -8.84
C TYR A 179 -17.09 0.19 -9.88
N THR A 180 -16.56 -0.94 -9.42
CA THR A 180 -16.10 -2.05 -10.26
C THR A 180 -16.55 -3.35 -9.63
N GLY A 181 -16.70 -4.39 -10.45
CA GLY A 181 -17.09 -5.69 -9.96
C GLY A 181 -16.36 -6.82 -10.65
N ASP A 182 -16.15 -7.88 -9.90
CA ASP A 182 -15.61 -9.14 -10.40
C ASP A 182 -16.53 -10.30 -10.01
N ARG A 183 -16.54 -11.33 -10.84
CA ARG A 183 -17.34 -12.53 -10.60
C ARG A 183 -16.56 -13.54 -9.80
N TRP A 184 -17.31 -14.36 -9.09
CA TRP A 184 -16.79 -15.52 -8.41
C TRP A 184 -16.44 -16.67 -9.37
N ALA A 185 -15.29 -17.31 -9.14
CA ALA A 185 -14.88 -18.54 -9.84
C ALA A 185 -13.88 -19.38 -9.01
N PHE A 186 -14.32 -19.89 -7.87
CA PHE A 186 -13.45 -20.63 -6.95
C PHE A 186 -13.49 -22.14 -7.18
N GLN A 187 -12.33 -22.75 -7.45
CA GLN A 187 -12.16 -24.21 -7.48
C GLN A 187 -10.78 -24.63 -6.92
N THR A 188 -10.35 -24.02 -5.80
CA THR A 188 -9.11 -24.42 -5.10
C THR A 188 -9.38 -25.39 -3.96
N SER A 189 -8.38 -26.20 -3.62
CA SER A 189 -8.46 -27.16 -2.50
C SER A 189 -7.73 -26.70 -1.24
N GLY A 190 -7.12 -25.52 -1.29
CA GLY A 190 -6.23 -25.00 -0.26
C GLY A 190 -5.50 -23.77 -0.74
N ASP A 191 -4.99 -22.99 0.21
CA ASP A 191 -4.25 -21.78 -0.11
C ASP A 191 -2.90 -22.08 -0.75
N PRO A 192 -2.38 -21.14 -1.57
CA PRO A 192 -1.00 -21.19 -2.00
C PRO A 192 -0.01 -21.39 -0.85
N THR A 193 1.05 -22.14 -1.11
CA THR A 193 2.24 -22.11 -0.24
C THR A 193 3.25 -21.18 -0.89
N VAL A 194 3.63 -20.12 -0.19
CA VAL A 194 4.56 -19.09 -0.69
C VAL A 194 5.92 -19.23 -0.02
N SER A 195 6.97 -19.36 -0.83
CA SER A 195 8.37 -19.36 -0.40
C SER A 195 9.09 -18.06 -0.75
N ALA A 196 8.59 -17.32 -1.74
CA ALA A 196 8.95 -15.95 -2.04
C ALA A 196 7.75 -15.22 -2.68
N PRO A 197 7.50 -13.94 -2.37
CA PRO A 197 8.25 -13.14 -1.41
C PRO A 197 7.81 -13.50 0.02
N ALA A 198 8.77 -13.61 0.95
CA ALA A 198 8.55 -13.93 2.35
C ALA A 198 9.63 -13.29 3.22
N ILE A 199 9.34 -13.05 4.49
CA ILE A 199 10.37 -12.63 5.45
C ILE A 199 11.36 -13.79 5.61
N ARG A 200 12.66 -13.52 5.46
CA ARG A 200 13.71 -14.53 5.62
C ARG A 200 13.65 -15.10 7.03
N GLY A 201 13.62 -16.43 7.17
CA GLY A 201 13.51 -17.08 8.48
C GLY A 201 14.62 -16.73 9.48
N GLY A 202 15.81 -16.31 9.01
CA GLY A 202 16.91 -15.84 9.85
C GLY A 202 16.93 -14.34 10.14
N ARG A 203 15.96 -13.57 9.62
CA ARG A 203 15.85 -12.13 9.90
C ARG A 203 15.09 -11.93 11.21
N HIS A 204 15.80 -11.46 12.23
CA HIS A 204 15.26 -11.22 13.57
C HIS A 204 15.34 -9.75 13.98
N THR A 205 15.93 -8.91 13.14
CA THR A 205 16.12 -7.48 13.35
C THR A 205 15.53 -6.70 12.19
N GLY A 206 15.19 -5.45 12.46
CA GLY A 206 14.63 -4.52 11.50
C GLY A 206 13.12 -4.64 11.30
N ASP A 207 12.61 -4.24 10.14
CA ASP A 207 11.18 -4.14 9.86
C ASP A 207 10.59 -5.53 9.59
N LEU A 208 10.12 -6.18 10.64
CA LEU A 208 9.46 -7.49 10.57
C LEU A 208 7.97 -7.40 10.21
N THR A 209 7.46 -6.20 9.96
CA THR A 209 6.06 -5.97 9.59
C THR A 209 5.85 -5.96 8.07
N ASN A 210 6.93 -5.84 7.31
CA ASN A 210 6.96 -5.85 5.85
C ASN A 210 8.04 -6.81 5.33
N ILE A 211 7.85 -7.31 4.11
CA ILE A 211 8.91 -7.98 3.35
C ILE A 211 9.79 -6.90 2.75
N VAL A 212 11.05 -6.86 3.16
CA VAL A 212 11.95 -5.74 2.82
C VAL A 212 12.79 -6.11 1.60
N ILE A 213 12.74 -5.28 0.56
CA ILE A 213 13.56 -5.44 -0.64
C ILE A 213 14.56 -4.29 -0.73
N GLY A 214 15.84 -4.63 -0.63
CA GLY A 214 16.96 -3.71 -0.86
C GLY A 214 17.32 -3.66 -2.33
N LEU A 215 16.89 -2.61 -3.02
CA LEU A 215 17.31 -2.33 -4.40
C LEU A 215 18.68 -1.67 -4.39
N SER A 216 19.59 -2.04 -5.29
CA SER A 216 20.91 -1.41 -5.47
C SER A 216 21.80 -1.33 -4.22
N ARG A 217 21.54 -2.15 -3.20
CA ARG A 217 22.36 -2.25 -1.98
C ARG A 217 23.47 -3.29 -2.13
N GLY A 218 24.61 -3.10 -1.45
CA GLY A 218 25.68 -4.10 -1.37
C GLY A 218 25.21 -5.41 -0.71
N GLN A 219 25.90 -6.52 -1.00
CA GLN A 219 25.55 -7.85 -0.48
C GLN A 219 25.70 -7.94 1.04
N GLY A 220 24.77 -8.64 1.72
CA GLY A 220 25.06 -9.27 3.01
C GLY A 220 24.49 -8.61 4.27
N GLY A 221 23.55 -7.67 4.17
CA GLY A 221 22.86 -7.16 5.37
C GLY A 221 21.92 -8.19 6.02
N ALA A 222 21.77 -8.09 7.34
CA ALA A 222 20.78 -8.87 8.10
C ALA A 222 19.37 -8.23 8.08
N ASP A 223 19.24 -7.03 7.52
CA ASP A 223 18.11 -6.12 7.73
C ASP A 223 17.01 -6.18 6.65
N VAL A 224 17.31 -6.71 5.45
CA VAL A 224 16.30 -6.91 4.38
C VAL A 224 16.00 -8.38 4.13
N ASP A 225 14.99 -8.70 3.32
CA ASP A 225 14.67 -10.06 2.89
C ASP A 225 15.28 -10.42 1.52
N TYR A 226 15.33 -9.46 0.60
CA TYR A 226 15.85 -9.66 -0.75
C TYR A 226 16.77 -8.53 -1.20
N TRP A 227 17.75 -8.85 -2.03
CA TRP A 227 18.75 -7.92 -2.58
C TRP A 227 18.77 -8.07 -4.10
N PHE A 228 18.66 -6.97 -4.84
CA PHE A 228 18.74 -6.99 -6.30
C PHE A 228 19.70 -5.92 -6.82
N TRP A 229 20.44 -6.27 -7.89
CA TRP A 229 21.40 -5.42 -8.62
C TRP A 229 22.40 -4.68 -7.73
N GLN A 230 23.09 -5.48 -6.92
CA GLN A 230 24.19 -5.02 -6.10
C GLN A 230 25.18 -4.24 -6.99
N ASN A 231 25.39 -2.96 -6.68
CA ASN A 231 26.28 -2.02 -7.38
C ASN A 231 25.75 -1.39 -8.70
N ASP A 232 24.47 -1.52 -9.03
CA ASP A 232 23.86 -0.70 -10.09
C ASP A 232 22.90 0.35 -9.48
N PRO A 233 23.45 1.47 -8.97
CA PRO A 233 22.65 2.56 -8.40
C PRO A 233 21.61 3.12 -9.39
N GLY A 234 21.86 3.01 -10.70
CA GLY A 234 20.93 3.52 -11.72
C GLY A 234 19.69 2.66 -11.91
N ASN A 235 19.65 1.43 -11.38
CA ASN A 235 18.56 0.51 -11.63
C ASN A 235 17.46 0.63 -10.56
N ASN A 236 16.38 1.30 -10.95
CA ASN A 236 15.21 1.55 -10.13
C ASN A 236 13.99 0.68 -10.42
N THR A 237 14.21 -0.45 -11.06
CA THR A 237 13.10 -1.32 -11.43
C THR A 237 12.55 -2.03 -10.19
N LEU A 238 11.25 -1.95 -9.95
CA LEU A 238 10.63 -2.68 -8.84
C LEU A 238 10.52 -4.17 -9.21
N VAL A 239 11.04 -5.03 -8.33
CA VAL A 239 11.13 -6.48 -8.55
C VAL A 239 10.50 -7.24 -7.41
N VAL A 240 9.68 -8.22 -7.75
CA VAL A 240 9.10 -9.15 -6.78
C VAL A 240 9.54 -10.58 -7.13
N PRO A 241 10.30 -11.26 -6.27
CA PRO A 241 10.54 -12.70 -6.42
C PRO A 241 9.23 -13.44 -6.08
N PHE A 242 8.86 -14.45 -6.86
CA PHE A 242 7.60 -15.17 -6.66
C PHE A 242 7.78 -16.68 -6.84
N ALA A 243 7.76 -17.45 -5.74
CA ALA A 243 7.98 -18.89 -5.78
C ALA A 243 7.11 -19.63 -4.75
N GLY A 244 6.62 -20.81 -5.11
CA GLY A 244 5.66 -21.54 -4.29
C GLY A 244 4.85 -22.55 -5.08
N SER A 245 3.64 -22.85 -4.58
CA SER A 245 2.68 -23.71 -5.27
C SER A 245 1.22 -23.38 -4.94
N MET A 246 0.31 -23.69 -5.84
CA MET A 246 -1.14 -23.49 -5.72
C MET A 246 -1.88 -24.84 -5.87
N TYR A 247 -3.02 -24.99 -5.20
CA TYR A 247 -3.72 -26.27 -5.10
C TYR A 247 -5.16 -26.18 -5.61
N PHE A 248 -5.51 -27.01 -6.58
CA PHE A 248 -6.84 -26.99 -7.21
C PHE A 248 -7.68 -28.22 -6.83
N THR A 249 -9.00 -28.10 -6.88
CA THR A 249 -9.90 -29.23 -6.59
C THR A 249 -9.86 -30.31 -7.68
N LYS A 250 -9.51 -29.91 -8.92
CA LYS A 250 -9.51 -30.75 -10.12
C LYS A 250 -8.18 -30.69 -10.85
N LYS A 251 -7.99 -31.64 -11.77
CA LYS A 251 -6.82 -31.72 -12.63
C LYS A 251 -6.71 -30.47 -13.49
N ILE A 252 -5.53 -29.86 -13.50
CA ILE A 252 -5.20 -28.71 -14.34
C ILE A 252 -5.07 -29.20 -15.80
N ALA A 253 -5.64 -28.46 -16.76
CA ALA A 253 -5.45 -28.71 -18.18
C ALA A 253 -3.98 -28.44 -18.57
N ASN A 254 -3.56 -28.86 -19.76
CA ASN A 254 -2.19 -28.66 -20.22
C ASN A 254 -1.81 -27.17 -20.19
N LEU A 255 -0.59 -26.87 -19.73
CA LEU A 255 -0.06 -25.51 -19.75
C LEU A 255 0.31 -25.10 -21.18
N GLY A 256 0.26 -23.80 -21.46
CA GLY A 256 0.54 -23.22 -22.76
C GLY A 256 0.35 -21.70 -22.76
N ARG A 257 0.22 -21.11 -23.96
CA ARG A 257 0.16 -19.64 -24.12
C ARG A 257 -1.06 -18.98 -23.44
N GLY A 258 -2.13 -19.74 -23.18
CA GLY A 258 -3.35 -19.25 -22.54
C GLY A 258 -3.66 -19.88 -21.18
N ASN A 259 -2.77 -20.74 -20.66
CA ASN A 259 -2.96 -21.45 -19.40
C ASN A 259 -1.59 -21.69 -18.71
N PRO A 260 -1.30 -21.11 -17.54
CA PRO A 260 -2.17 -20.23 -16.79
C PRO A 260 -2.33 -18.84 -17.44
N ARG A 261 -3.39 -18.13 -17.04
CA ARG A 261 -3.54 -16.68 -17.23
C ARG A 261 -3.03 -15.99 -15.97
N LEU A 262 -2.12 -15.03 -16.15
CA LEU A 262 -1.41 -14.36 -15.06
C LEU A 262 -1.87 -12.91 -14.97
N SER A 263 -2.36 -12.51 -13.79
CA SER A 263 -2.71 -11.12 -13.45
C SER A 263 -1.82 -10.69 -12.28
N PHE A 264 -0.80 -9.89 -12.60
CA PHE A 264 0.18 -9.38 -11.64
C PHE A 264 0.06 -7.87 -11.56
N TYR A 265 -0.06 -7.34 -10.35
CA TYR A 265 0.02 -5.91 -10.09
C TYR A 265 0.77 -5.59 -8.81
N LEU A 266 1.27 -4.35 -8.76
CA LEU A 266 1.95 -3.77 -7.62
C LEU A 266 1.39 -2.37 -7.38
N ALA A 267 0.69 -2.17 -6.27
CA ALA A 267 0.18 -0.86 -5.87
C ALA A 267 1.09 -0.22 -4.83
N ARG A 268 1.34 1.09 -4.91
CA ARG A 268 2.14 1.84 -3.92
C ARG A 268 1.23 2.43 -2.86
N ALA A 269 1.64 2.46 -1.60
CA ALA A 269 0.87 3.07 -0.52
C ALA A 269 0.67 4.58 -0.74
N GLU A 270 1.66 5.22 -1.36
CA GLU A 270 1.71 6.63 -1.71
C GLU A 270 0.94 6.96 -3.00
N GLY A 271 0.44 5.94 -3.70
CA GLY A 271 -0.44 6.10 -4.85
C GLY A 271 0.07 5.53 -6.17
N GLY A 272 -0.87 5.06 -6.98
CA GLY A 272 -0.65 4.42 -8.26
C GLY A 272 -0.36 2.92 -8.16
N MET A 273 -0.71 2.19 -9.22
CA MET A 273 -0.38 0.78 -9.43
C MET A 273 0.21 0.55 -10.81
N ASN A 274 1.02 -0.51 -10.93
CA ASN A 274 1.44 -1.04 -12.21
C ASN A 274 0.85 -2.44 -12.38
N GLU A 275 -0.08 -2.58 -13.32
CA GLU A 275 -0.62 -3.86 -13.75
C GLU A 275 0.11 -4.34 -15.02
N LEU A 276 0.60 -5.58 -14.97
CA LEU A 276 1.30 -6.16 -16.12
C LEU A 276 0.29 -6.66 -17.16
N SER A 277 0.38 -6.12 -18.37
CA SER A 277 -0.41 -6.61 -19.50
C SER A 277 -0.11 -8.08 -19.82
N ALA A 278 -1.06 -8.76 -20.49
CA ALA A 278 -0.87 -10.14 -20.94
C ALA A 278 0.41 -10.35 -21.78
N ALA A 279 0.83 -9.33 -22.53
CA ALA A 279 2.09 -9.38 -23.28
C ALA A 279 3.32 -9.34 -22.35
N LYS A 280 3.28 -8.52 -21.29
CA LYS A 280 4.35 -8.45 -20.28
C LYS A 280 4.41 -9.72 -19.42
N THR A 281 3.27 -10.35 -19.11
CA THR A 281 3.24 -11.55 -18.27
C THR A 281 3.61 -12.84 -19.00
N ALA A 282 3.53 -12.87 -20.34
CA ALA A 282 3.83 -14.06 -21.15
C ALA A 282 5.21 -14.68 -20.89
N ARG A 283 6.22 -13.86 -20.54
CA ARG A 283 7.57 -14.36 -20.22
C ARG A 283 7.62 -15.22 -18.96
N TYR A 284 6.69 -15.03 -18.03
CA TYR A 284 6.68 -15.73 -16.74
C TYR A 284 6.02 -17.10 -16.82
N LEU A 285 5.32 -17.43 -17.90
CA LEU A 285 4.70 -18.74 -18.09
C LEU A 285 5.71 -19.90 -17.98
N ALA A 286 6.97 -19.65 -18.37
CA ALA A 286 8.05 -20.64 -18.26
C ALA A 286 8.42 -21.00 -16.81
N GLY A 287 8.03 -20.18 -15.83
CA GLY A 287 8.25 -20.44 -14.41
C GLY A 287 7.16 -21.28 -13.76
N PHE A 288 6.13 -21.72 -14.50
CA PHE A 288 5.02 -22.53 -13.98
C PHE A 288 5.10 -23.97 -14.50
N SER A 289 4.75 -24.93 -13.63
CA SER A 289 4.69 -26.34 -14.01
C SER A 289 3.61 -27.08 -13.21
N ILE A 290 2.97 -28.08 -13.81
CA ILE A 290 2.06 -28.98 -13.09
C ILE A 290 2.91 -30.01 -12.37
N ASN A 291 2.66 -30.23 -11.08
CA ASN A 291 3.40 -31.21 -10.32
C ASN A 291 3.18 -32.63 -10.90
N PRO A 292 4.24 -33.39 -11.22
CA PRO A 292 4.10 -34.69 -11.86
C PRO A 292 3.45 -35.74 -10.96
N ASN A 293 3.49 -35.55 -9.64
CA ASN A 293 2.89 -36.46 -8.65
C ASN A 293 1.50 -36.00 -8.20
N ASP A 294 1.12 -34.76 -8.49
CA ASP A 294 -0.19 -34.21 -8.19
C ASP A 294 -0.67 -33.30 -9.34
N PRO A 295 -1.49 -33.80 -10.27
CA PRO A 295 -1.92 -33.03 -11.43
C PRO A 295 -2.91 -31.90 -11.08
N LYS A 296 -3.24 -31.73 -9.80
CA LYS A 296 -4.05 -30.61 -9.29
C LYS A 296 -3.20 -29.51 -8.65
N ARG A 297 -1.88 -29.69 -8.60
CA ARG A 297 -0.94 -28.73 -8.02
C ARG A 297 -0.15 -28.02 -9.12
N LEU A 298 -0.13 -26.70 -9.05
CA LEU A 298 0.67 -25.83 -9.92
C LEU A 298 1.86 -25.29 -9.12
N ASP A 299 3.07 -25.69 -9.48
CA ASP A 299 4.30 -25.16 -8.90
C ASP A 299 4.76 -23.93 -9.71
N PHE A 300 5.29 -22.91 -9.02
CA PHE A 300 5.79 -21.69 -9.64
C PHE A 300 7.14 -21.25 -9.05
N SER A 301 8.05 -20.76 -9.90
CA SER A 301 9.37 -20.26 -9.51
C SER A 301 9.86 -19.13 -10.43
N LEU A 302 9.57 -17.91 -10.02
CA LEU A 302 9.94 -16.64 -10.67
C LEU A 302 10.97 -15.92 -9.80
N LEU A 303 12.21 -16.40 -9.86
CA LEU A 303 13.31 -15.93 -9.02
C LEU A 303 14.33 -15.11 -9.81
N PRO A 304 15.05 -14.20 -9.14
CA PRO A 304 16.23 -13.56 -9.72
C PRO A 304 17.32 -14.58 -10.03
N THR A 305 18.33 -14.14 -10.78
CA THR A 305 19.64 -14.81 -10.78
C THR A 305 20.63 -13.98 -9.95
N GLU A 306 21.85 -14.48 -9.76
CA GLU A 306 22.91 -13.70 -9.11
C GLU A 306 23.30 -12.44 -9.91
N LYS A 307 23.01 -12.41 -11.22
CA LYS A 307 23.52 -11.39 -12.15
C LYS A 307 22.43 -10.48 -12.69
N ASP A 308 21.17 -10.91 -12.68
CA ASP A 308 20.06 -10.19 -13.27
C ASP A 308 18.71 -10.57 -12.60
N SER A 309 17.63 -9.99 -13.11
CA SER A 309 16.28 -10.25 -12.60
C SER A 309 15.75 -11.65 -12.90
N GLY A 310 16.42 -12.46 -13.72
CA GLY A 310 15.99 -13.80 -14.08
C GLY A 310 14.53 -13.84 -14.54
N LEU A 311 13.73 -14.58 -13.79
CA LEU A 311 12.27 -14.65 -13.96
C LEU A 311 11.49 -13.88 -12.90
N ALA A 312 12.13 -13.18 -11.98
CA ALA A 312 11.43 -12.33 -11.02
C ALA A 312 10.55 -11.28 -11.72
N ILE A 313 9.43 -10.94 -11.08
CA ILE A 313 8.39 -10.13 -11.69
C ILE A 313 8.84 -8.67 -11.68
N LEU A 314 8.92 -8.06 -12.87
CA LEU A 314 9.31 -6.67 -13.09
C LEU A 314 8.08 -5.77 -13.21
N PHE A 315 7.97 -4.76 -12.33
CA PHE A 315 6.91 -3.74 -12.33
C PHE A 315 7.41 -2.37 -12.81
N GLY A 316 8.43 -2.36 -13.67
CA GLY A 316 8.97 -1.14 -14.23
C GLY A 316 9.63 -0.23 -13.19
N THR A 317 9.91 1.00 -13.59
CA THR A 317 10.61 1.98 -12.75
C THR A 317 9.60 2.79 -11.94
N SER A 318 9.84 2.99 -10.65
CA SER A 318 9.04 3.90 -9.84
C SER A 318 9.75 5.27 -9.73
N PRO A 319 9.05 6.40 -9.96
CA PRO A 319 9.57 7.70 -9.57
C PRO A 319 9.72 7.68 -8.06
N TRP A 320 10.95 7.87 -7.60
CA TRP A 320 11.32 7.66 -6.22
C TRP A 320 10.78 8.77 -5.34
N VAL A 321 9.69 8.45 -4.65
CA VAL A 321 9.35 9.05 -3.37
C VAL A 321 9.62 8.00 -2.31
N SER A 322 10.14 8.47 -1.20
CA SER A 322 10.80 7.73 -0.14
C SER A 322 9.98 6.56 0.48
N ASP A 323 10.60 5.59 1.19
CA ASP A 323 10.13 4.20 1.46
C ASP A 323 8.82 3.79 0.79
N THR A 324 8.88 3.22 -0.41
CA THR A 324 7.66 2.77 -1.06
C THR A 324 7.18 1.47 -0.43
N ARG A 325 6.15 1.56 0.42
CA ARG A 325 5.37 0.38 0.81
C ARG A 325 4.47 0.02 -0.36
N THR A 326 4.49 -1.23 -0.77
CA THR A 326 3.70 -1.72 -1.90
C THR A 326 2.87 -2.94 -1.54
N PHE A 327 1.73 -3.04 -2.18
CA PHE A 327 0.82 -4.17 -2.11
C PHE A 327 0.95 -4.95 -3.42
N PHE A 328 1.55 -6.13 -3.33
CA PHE A 328 1.71 -7.04 -4.46
C PHE A 328 0.54 -8.00 -4.54
N THR A 329 0.02 -8.25 -5.73
CA THR A 329 -0.90 -9.36 -5.96
C THR A 329 -0.49 -10.16 -7.19
N ALA A 330 -0.58 -11.48 -7.04
CA ALA A 330 -0.52 -12.44 -8.11
C ALA A 330 -1.77 -13.33 -8.11
N LYS A 331 -2.70 -13.05 -9.03
CA LYS A 331 -3.85 -13.91 -9.33
C LYS A 331 -3.52 -14.79 -10.52
N VAL A 332 -3.62 -16.11 -10.33
CA VAL A 332 -3.31 -17.11 -11.35
C VAL A 332 -4.59 -17.87 -11.66
N THR A 333 -5.07 -17.72 -12.90
CA THR A 333 -6.25 -18.44 -13.39
C THR A 333 -5.81 -19.60 -14.26
N VAL A 334 -6.33 -20.80 -13.99
CA VAL A 334 -6.07 -22.01 -14.77
C VAL A 334 -7.33 -22.53 -15.43
N ASP A 335 -7.14 -23.15 -16.60
CA ASP A 335 -8.15 -24.03 -17.18
C ASP A 335 -8.01 -25.42 -16.55
N LEU A 336 -9.14 -26.01 -16.17
CA LEU A 336 -9.23 -27.35 -15.64
C LEU A 336 -9.59 -28.34 -16.74
N PHE A 337 -9.28 -29.62 -16.53
CA PHE A 337 -9.44 -30.67 -17.54
C PHE A 337 -10.90 -30.88 -17.98
N ASP A 338 -11.88 -30.46 -17.17
CA ASP A 338 -13.32 -30.54 -17.47
C ASP A 338 -13.86 -29.30 -18.20
N GLY A 339 -12.98 -28.37 -18.59
CA GLY A 339 -13.34 -27.14 -19.29
C GLY A 339 -13.80 -26.00 -18.37
N THR A 340 -13.85 -26.21 -17.05
CA THR A 340 -14.09 -25.12 -16.09
C THR A 340 -12.82 -24.34 -15.80
N VAL A 341 -12.96 -23.15 -15.22
CA VAL A 341 -11.85 -22.30 -14.80
C VAL A 341 -11.74 -22.26 -13.27
N ALA A 342 -10.53 -22.11 -12.77
CA ALA A 342 -10.23 -21.89 -11.37
C ALA A 342 -9.21 -20.77 -11.24
N TRP A 343 -9.20 -20.05 -10.14
CA TRP A 343 -8.10 -19.15 -9.81
C TRP A 343 -7.63 -19.35 -8.38
N SER A 344 -6.39 -18.94 -8.11
CA SER A 344 -5.80 -18.86 -6.79
C SER A 344 -4.92 -17.61 -6.73
N SER A 345 -4.83 -16.97 -5.56
CA SER A 345 -4.19 -15.66 -5.41
C SER A 345 -3.19 -15.62 -4.27
N VAL A 346 -2.09 -14.91 -4.48
CA VAL A 346 -1.20 -14.46 -3.39
C VAL A 346 -1.28 -12.95 -3.38
N LEU A 347 -1.62 -12.34 -2.25
CA LEU A 347 -1.71 -10.89 -2.14
C LEU A 347 -1.11 -10.35 -0.85
N SER A 348 -0.57 -9.14 -0.93
CA SER A 348 -0.11 -8.38 0.21
C SER A 348 -1.29 -7.85 0.98
N SER A 349 -1.34 -8.13 2.28
CA SER A 349 -2.31 -7.52 3.17
C SER A 349 -1.68 -7.09 4.50
N THR A 350 -2.21 -6.02 5.08
CA THR A 350 -1.94 -5.64 6.46
C THR A 350 -2.70 -6.51 7.48
N ASN A 351 -3.74 -7.21 7.04
CA ASN A 351 -4.52 -8.13 7.86
C ASN A 351 -3.87 -9.52 7.90
N PRO A 352 -4.09 -10.30 8.98
CA PRO A 352 -3.71 -11.72 8.97
C PRO A 352 -4.62 -12.50 8.02
N ASP A 353 -4.04 -13.54 7.43
CA ASP A 353 -4.82 -14.59 6.79
C ASP A 353 -5.62 -15.36 7.85
N LYS A 354 -6.95 -15.39 7.69
CA LYS A 354 -7.85 -16.05 8.65
C LYS A 354 -8.31 -17.42 8.18
N ASN A 355 -8.10 -17.76 6.92
CA ASN A 355 -8.69 -18.96 6.34
C ASN A 355 -7.72 -19.66 5.38
N PRO A 356 -7.06 -20.75 5.83
CA PRO A 356 -5.99 -21.43 5.09
C PRO A 356 -6.46 -22.22 3.84
N THR A 357 -7.68 -21.98 3.35
CA THR A 357 -8.32 -22.85 2.34
C THR A 357 -9.25 -22.15 1.35
N ASP A 358 -9.30 -20.81 1.30
CA ASP A 358 -10.06 -20.08 0.27
C ASP A 358 -9.23 -19.75 -0.98
N GLY A 359 -8.08 -20.43 -1.14
CA GLY A 359 -7.22 -20.31 -2.31
C GLY A 359 -6.51 -18.97 -2.39
N VAL A 360 -6.49 -18.22 -1.30
CA VAL A 360 -5.85 -16.92 -1.17
C VAL A 360 -4.84 -17.01 -0.05
N THR A 361 -3.61 -16.57 -0.29
CA THR A 361 -2.62 -16.42 0.79
C THR A 361 -2.29 -14.97 1.00
N TYR A 362 -2.38 -14.51 2.25
CA TYR A 362 -1.86 -13.19 2.59
C TYR A 362 -0.37 -13.26 2.90
N ILE A 363 0.40 -12.45 2.18
CA ILE A 363 1.77 -12.11 2.53
C ILE A 363 1.81 -10.72 3.17
N LYS A 364 2.89 -10.42 3.90
CA LYS A 364 3.11 -9.05 4.36
C LYS A 364 3.31 -8.11 3.16
N PRO A 365 2.99 -6.80 3.30
CA PRO A 365 3.31 -5.84 2.27
C PRO A 365 4.81 -5.80 2.00
N ILE A 366 5.17 -5.46 0.77
CA ILE A 366 6.57 -5.32 0.37
C ILE A 366 7.00 -3.89 0.67
N LYS A 367 8.18 -3.69 1.22
CA LYS A 367 8.75 -2.36 1.45
C LYS A 367 10.05 -2.23 0.72
N TYR A 368 10.10 -1.28 -0.21
CA TYR A 368 11.33 -0.84 -0.84
C TYR A 368 11.91 0.28 0.02
N VAL A 369 13.16 0.12 0.46
CA VAL A 369 13.74 0.98 1.50
C VAL A 369 14.50 2.18 0.93
N TRP A 370 14.11 3.35 1.45
CA TRP A 370 13.90 4.69 0.88
C TRP A 370 14.22 6.00 1.59
N HIS A 371 15.26 6.27 2.37
CA HIS A 371 15.22 7.51 3.19
C HIS A 371 16.58 8.00 3.65
N CYS A 372 16.87 9.32 3.59
CA CYS A 372 18.27 9.73 3.48
C CYS A 372 18.65 11.19 3.82
N LEU A 373 19.94 11.34 4.12
CA LEU A 373 20.79 12.51 4.30
C LEU A 373 21.84 12.54 3.18
N ALA A 374 22.30 13.71 2.75
CA ALA A 374 23.31 13.79 1.68
C ALA A 374 24.64 13.12 2.06
N ALA A 375 25.33 12.55 1.06
CA ALA A 375 26.73 12.14 1.20
C ALA A 375 27.58 13.25 1.84
N GLY A 376 28.56 12.87 2.65
CA GLY A 376 29.43 13.77 3.40
C GLY A 376 28.83 14.30 4.71
N THR A 377 27.56 14.00 5.01
CA THR A 377 26.92 14.39 6.27
C THR A 377 27.69 13.81 7.46
N GLN A 378 28.11 14.68 8.37
CA GLN A 378 28.93 14.33 9.54
C GLN A 378 28.04 13.84 10.68
N VAL A 379 28.12 12.56 11.00
CA VAL A 379 27.36 11.95 12.09
C VAL A 379 28.21 11.84 13.35
N THR A 380 27.65 12.23 14.50
CA THR A 380 28.34 12.19 15.79
C THR A 380 28.33 10.79 16.40
N LEU A 381 29.53 10.24 16.61
CA LEU A 381 29.77 8.98 17.31
C LEU A 381 29.56 9.14 18.83
N ALA A 382 29.40 8.02 19.52
CA ALA A 382 29.28 7.95 20.97
C ALA A 382 30.44 8.68 21.70
N ASP A 383 31.66 8.57 21.17
CA ASP A 383 32.87 9.21 21.73
C ASP A 383 33.01 10.71 21.40
N GLY A 384 32.02 11.29 20.71
CA GLY A 384 31.99 12.71 20.35
C GLY A 384 32.74 13.07 19.06
N ARG A 385 33.46 12.13 18.43
CA ARG A 385 34.00 12.34 17.08
C ARG A 385 32.88 12.36 16.04
N THR A 386 33.19 12.83 14.83
CA THR A 386 32.28 12.72 13.69
C THR A 386 32.87 11.83 12.60
N LEU A 387 31.99 11.21 11.82
CA LEU A 387 32.33 10.42 10.65
C LEU A 387 31.33 10.75 9.53
N ALA A 388 31.76 10.71 8.27
CA ALA A 388 30.85 10.88 7.15
C ALA A 388 29.86 9.69 7.11
N ILE A 389 28.60 9.96 6.80
CA ILE A 389 27.52 8.96 6.88
C ILE A 389 27.75 7.75 5.98
N GLU A 390 28.38 7.96 4.82
CA GLU A 390 28.76 6.91 3.87
C GLU A 390 29.81 5.92 4.41
N ASP A 391 30.56 6.31 5.44
CA ASP A 391 31.61 5.51 6.06
C ASP A 391 31.12 4.70 7.28
N PHE A 392 29.81 4.71 7.56
CA PHE A 392 29.22 3.94 8.65
C PHE A 392 29.05 2.46 8.29
N ASP A 393 29.45 1.60 9.22
CA ASP A 393 29.24 0.16 9.22
C ASP A 393 28.55 -0.28 10.53
N THR A 394 28.30 -1.58 10.68
CA THR A 394 27.63 -2.15 11.86
C THR A 394 28.48 -2.14 13.13
N ASP A 395 29.76 -1.77 13.05
CA ASP A 395 30.67 -1.69 14.20
C ASP A 395 30.65 -0.29 14.84
N ARG A 396 29.85 0.65 14.30
CA ARG A 396 29.74 2.02 14.81
C ARG A 396 28.64 2.16 15.85
N VAL A 397 28.86 3.07 16.79
CA VAL A 397 27.91 3.47 17.84
C VAL A 397 27.75 4.98 17.78
N VAL A 398 26.50 5.44 17.65
CA VAL A 398 26.16 6.86 17.55
C VAL A 398 25.66 7.41 18.88
N ARG A 399 25.81 8.73 19.06
CA ARG A 399 25.22 9.45 20.19
C ARG A 399 23.79 9.87 19.86
N CYS A 400 22.86 9.60 20.77
CA CYS A 400 21.44 9.90 20.62
C CYS A 400 21.02 11.17 21.39
N GLY A 401 19.85 11.72 21.03
CA GLY A 401 19.33 12.96 21.61
C GLY A 401 18.86 12.86 23.07
N ASP A 402 18.66 11.63 23.58
CA ASP A 402 18.40 11.33 24.99
C ASP A 402 19.69 11.10 25.81
N GLY A 403 20.86 11.25 25.16
CA GLY A 403 22.17 10.99 25.75
C GLY A 403 22.57 9.52 25.76
N SER A 404 21.73 8.61 25.28
CA SER A 404 22.09 7.21 25.11
C SER A 404 23.03 7.00 23.90
N GLU A 405 23.62 5.82 23.84
CA GLU A 405 24.46 5.35 22.75
C GLU A 405 23.76 4.18 22.06
N GLN A 406 23.72 4.18 20.73
CA GLN A 406 23.02 3.15 19.97
C GLN A 406 23.93 2.57 18.87
N PRO A 407 24.01 1.23 18.76
CA PRO A 407 24.74 0.61 17.68
C PRO A 407 24.02 0.82 16.35
N VAL A 408 24.78 0.98 15.27
CA VAL A 408 24.26 0.98 13.91
C VAL A 408 24.01 -0.46 13.48
N GLN A 409 22.79 -0.79 13.10
CA GLN A 409 22.41 -2.09 12.56
C GLN A 409 22.58 -2.18 11.05
N ALA A 410 22.42 -1.06 10.35
CA ALA A 410 22.63 -0.97 8.91
C ALA A 410 22.83 0.50 8.49
N THR A 411 23.62 0.68 7.43
CA THR A 411 23.69 1.93 6.67
C THR A 411 22.92 1.74 5.37
N LEU A 412 21.91 2.59 5.16
CA LEU A 412 21.12 2.67 3.95
C LEU A 412 21.80 3.68 3.03
N ALA A 413 21.97 3.34 1.75
CA ALA A 413 22.62 4.20 0.76
C ALA A 413 21.92 4.01 -0.59
N GLN A 414 21.40 5.08 -1.20
CA GLN A 414 20.72 5.04 -2.50
C GLN A 414 20.88 6.36 -3.26
N PRO A 415 20.89 6.35 -4.60
CA PRO A 415 20.82 7.59 -5.39
C PRO A 415 19.45 8.26 -5.27
N HIS A 416 19.44 9.59 -5.36
CA HIS A 416 18.21 10.39 -5.34
C HIS A 416 18.07 11.22 -6.61
N TRP A 417 16.85 11.31 -7.14
CA TRP A 417 16.49 12.21 -8.23
C TRP A 417 15.34 13.09 -7.80
N GLY A 418 15.41 14.36 -8.16
CA GLY A 418 14.42 15.35 -7.77
C GLY A 418 14.85 16.16 -6.55
N PRO A 419 13.91 16.90 -5.95
CA PRO A 419 14.23 17.87 -4.92
C PRO A 419 14.65 17.21 -3.59
N VAL A 420 15.63 17.82 -2.95
CA VAL A 420 16.03 17.62 -1.55
C VAL A 420 15.88 18.92 -0.77
N THR A 421 15.61 18.82 0.52
CA THR A 421 15.51 19.96 1.42
C THR A 421 16.88 20.33 1.97
N VAL A 422 17.21 21.62 1.88
CA VAL A 422 18.41 22.20 2.49
C VAL A 422 17.97 23.11 3.63
N VAL A 423 18.32 22.75 4.86
CA VAL A 423 18.01 23.51 6.08
C VAL A 423 19.30 24.17 6.56
N THR A 424 19.27 25.50 6.75
CA THR A 424 20.40 26.25 7.31
C THR A 424 19.95 27.00 8.56
N THR A 425 20.75 26.93 9.63
CA THR A 425 20.45 27.63 10.90
C THR A 425 21.21 28.94 11.04
N THR A 426 20.78 29.78 11.98
CA THR A 426 21.46 31.03 12.34
C THR A 426 22.87 30.81 12.90
N GLY A 427 23.11 29.68 13.56
CA GLY A 427 24.44 29.24 13.98
C GLY A 427 25.34 28.73 12.85
N GLY A 428 24.87 28.77 11.59
CA GLY A 428 25.66 28.39 10.41
C GLY A 428 25.70 26.89 10.12
N ARG A 429 24.89 26.06 10.79
CA ARG A 429 24.78 24.63 10.47
C ARG A 429 23.94 24.44 9.21
N SER A 430 24.26 23.41 8.43
CA SER A 430 23.49 23.05 7.24
C SER A 430 23.21 21.54 7.18
N LEU A 431 21.99 21.18 6.81
CA LEU A 431 21.53 19.81 6.64
C LEU A 431 20.86 19.68 5.26
N THR A 432 21.34 18.76 4.44
CA THR A 432 20.71 18.40 3.16
C THR A 432 20.11 17.01 3.30
N CYS A 433 18.79 16.89 3.10
CA CYS A 433 18.05 15.66 3.38
C CYS A 433 16.81 15.53 2.50
N SER A 434 16.23 14.33 2.47
CA SER A 434 14.91 14.13 1.84
C SER A 434 13.83 14.98 2.52
N LEU A 435 12.79 15.39 1.79
CA LEU A 435 11.64 16.15 2.30
C LEU A 435 11.02 15.54 3.58
N THR A 436 10.99 14.21 3.67
CA THR A 436 10.37 13.48 4.78
C THR A 436 11.32 13.21 5.94
N HIS A 437 12.58 13.68 5.91
CA HIS A 437 13.58 13.34 6.93
C HIS A 437 13.20 13.96 8.29
N PRO A 438 13.16 13.18 9.39
CA PRO A 438 12.77 13.71 10.69
C PRO A 438 13.84 14.64 11.25
N VAL A 439 13.42 15.85 11.59
CA VAL A 439 14.25 16.84 12.28
C VAL A 439 13.62 17.15 13.62
N ALA A 440 14.41 17.09 14.69
CA ALA A 440 13.90 17.33 16.03
C ALA A 440 13.71 18.83 16.29
N THR A 441 12.54 19.18 16.82
CA THR A 441 12.19 20.51 17.34
C THR A 441 11.98 20.41 18.86
N PRO A 442 11.81 21.53 19.59
CA PRO A 442 11.47 21.50 21.01
C PRO A 442 10.17 20.73 21.34
N THR A 443 9.22 20.68 20.39
CA THR A 443 7.91 20.05 20.58
C THR A 443 7.83 18.62 20.06
N GLY A 444 8.87 18.12 19.40
CA GLY A 444 8.88 16.79 18.81
C GLY A 444 9.60 16.74 17.47
N LEU A 445 9.59 15.58 16.83
CA LEU A 445 10.12 15.43 15.48
C LEU A 445 9.08 15.91 14.46
N VAL A 446 9.54 16.63 13.44
CA VAL A 446 8.74 17.03 12.27
C VAL A 446 9.47 16.61 11.00
N GLN A 447 8.78 16.46 9.87
CA GLN A 447 9.46 16.23 8.60
C GLN A 447 10.19 17.51 8.15
N ALA A 448 11.30 17.37 7.44
CA ALA A 448 12.07 18.51 6.94
C ALA A 448 11.22 19.47 6.09
N SER A 449 10.23 18.96 5.34
CA SER A 449 9.27 19.75 4.56
C SER A 449 8.32 20.62 5.40
N GLU A 450 8.18 20.36 6.70
CA GLU A 450 7.35 21.15 7.62
C GLU A 450 8.12 22.33 8.23
N LEU A 451 9.45 22.33 8.11
CA LEU A 451 10.28 23.42 8.61
C LEU A 451 10.10 24.69 7.78
N THR A 452 10.10 25.82 8.46
CA THR A 452 10.08 27.15 7.86
C THR A 452 11.15 28.03 8.50
N SER A 453 11.53 29.14 7.85
CA SER A 453 12.40 30.15 8.49
C SER A 453 11.79 30.62 9.81
N GLY A 454 12.59 30.67 10.86
CA GLY A 454 12.15 30.95 12.23
C GLY A 454 11.77 29.72 13.06
N SER A 455 11.67 28.53 12.45
CA SER A 455 11.49 27.28 13.20
C SER A 455 12.68 27.05 14.14
N VAL A 456 12.43 26.48 15.32
CA VAL A 456 13.51 26.12 16.26
C VAL A 456 13.79 24.62 16.15
N VAL A 457 15.06 24.26 15.97
CA VAL A 457 15.51 22.88 15.88
C VAL A 457 16.44 22.53 17.04
N ARG A 458 16.45 21.25 17.42
CA ARG A 458 17.39 20.73 18.41
C ARG A 458 18.70 20.37 17.72
N THR A 459 19.80 20.76 18.35
CA THR A 459 21.17 20.54 17.87
C THR A 459 22.01 19.90 18.96
N VAL A 460 23.23 19.48 18.60
CA VAL A 460 24.21 18.92 19.55
C VAL A 460 24.58 19.91 20.67
N ASP A 461 24.45 21.22 20.39
CA ASP A 461 24.75 22.31 21.32
C ASP A 461 23.50 22.92 21.97
N GLY A 462 22.33 22.29 21.82
CA GLY A 462 21.07 22.74 22.42
C GLY A 462 19.99 23.02 21.38
N GLN A 463 19.65 24.29 21.18
CA GLN A 463 18.65 24.72 20.19
C GLN A 463 19.27 25.76 19.25
N ASP A 464 18.81 25.78 18.00
CA ASP A 464 19.20 26.76 16.99
C ASP A 464 17.98 27.13 16.15
N THR A 465 17.98 28.33 15.58
CA THR A 465 16.88 28.83 14.77
C THR A 465 17.17 28.58 13.30
N VAL A 466 16.20 28.03 12.57
CA VAL A 466 16.27 27.86 11.13
C VAL A 466 16.28 29.25 10.48
N ALA A 467 17.39 29.61 9.84
CA ALA A 467 17.51 30.84 9.08
C ALA A 467 16.82 30.71 7.73
N GLN A 468 16.99 29.55 7.07
CA GLN A 468 16.49 29.30 5.73
C GLN A 468 16.14 27.83 5.52
N VAL A 469 15.07 27.59 4.78
CA VAL A 469 14.74 26.29 4.19
C VAL A 469 14.70 26.49 2.68
N GLY A 470 15.49 25.72 1.95
CA GLY A 470 15.60 25.74 0.51
C GLY A 470 15.40 24.36 -0.11
N SER A 471 15.41 24.32 -1.44
CA SER A 471 15.38 23.09 -2.23
C SER A 471 16.60 23.04 -3.14
N ALA A 472 17.19 21.86 -3.30
CA ALA A 472 18.20 21.59 -4.31
C ALA A 472 17.76 20.38 -5.14
N GLU A 473 18.07 20.37 -6.43
CA GLU A 473 17.80 19.22 -7.30
C GLU A 473 18.96 18.24 -7.24
N HIS A 474 18.67 16.97 -6.99
CA HIS A 474 19.61 15.88 -7.19
C HIS A 474 19.30 15.14 -8.49
N SER A 475 20.33 14.62 -9.12
CA SER A 475 20.30 13.87 -10.38
C SER A 475 21.13 12.59 -10.29
N GLY A 476 20.97 11.84 -9.20
CA GLY A 476 21.65 10.56 -8.96
C GLY A 476 22.72 10.60 -7.88
N GLU A 477 22.87 11.70 -7.14
CA GLU A 477 23.73 11.76 -5.96
C GLU A 477 23.23 10.83 -4.86
N LEU A 478 24.16 10.23 -4.12
CA LEU A 478 23.84 9.32 -3.03
C LEU A 478 23.33 10.04 -1.79
N LEU A 479 22.38 9.38 -1.18
CA LEU A 479 21.58 9.76 -0.05
C LEU A 479 21.66 8.56 0.93
N PHE A 480 21.87 8.82 2.23
CA PHE A 480 22.15 7.82 3.26
C PHE A 480 21.31 7.95 4.54
N ASN A 481 21.00 6.85 5.22
CA ASN A 481 20.41 6.90 6.58
C ASN A 481 20.89 5.73 7.42
N LEU A 482 20.73 5.86 8.72
CA LEU A 482 21.14 4.86 9.69
C LEU A 482 19.92 4.10 10.19
N TRP A 483 20.09 2.81 10.41
CA TRP A 483 19.20 1.99 11.20
C TRP A 483 19.84 1.77 12.56
N LEU A 484 19.24 2.26 13.64
CA LEU A 484 19.81 2.09 14.98
C LEU A 484 19.19 0.89 15.72
N GLY A 485 19.93 0.33 16.67
CA GLY A 485 19.50 -0.83 17.46
C GLY A 485 18.42 -0.59 18.52
N CYS A 486 17.66 0.51 18.43
CA CYS A 486 16.60 0.86 19.36
C CYS A 486 15.24 1.07 18.67
N PRO A 487 14.13 1.09 19.43
CA PRO A 487 12.80 1.36 18.88
C PRO A 487 12.67 2.76 18.26
N ALA A 488 11.79 2.91 17.26
CA ALA A 488 11.55 4.13 16.48
C ALA A 488 11.21 5.37 17.32
N GLU A 489 10.65 5.21 18.52
CA GLU A 489 10.31 6.28 19.47
C GLU A 489 11.56 6.99 20.01
N ARG A 490 12.69 6.29 20.05
CA ARG A 490 13.94 6.76 20.65
C ARG A 490 15.05 6.90 19.63
N SER A 491 14.79 6.52 18.39
CA SER A 491 15.82 6.36 17.38
C SER A 491 16.22 7.68 16.73
N THR A 492 17.15 8.37 17.38
CA THR A 492 17.66 9.67 16.93
C THR A 492 19.18 9.68 16.95
N PHE A 493 19.80 10.50 16.10
CA PHE A 493 21.24 10.71 16.09
C PHE A 493 21.56 12.14 15.65
N PHE A 494 22.82 12.55 15.82
CA PHE A 494 23.25 13.88 15.39
C PHE A 494 23.89 13.83 14.00
N ALA A 495 23.39 14.64 13.06
CA ALA A 495 23.84 14.76 11.68
C ALA A 495 24.13 16.24 11.33
N ASN A 496 25.36 16.58 10.97
CA ASN A 496 25.84 17.96 10.86
C ASN A 496 25.49 18.83 12.08
N GLY A 497 25.46 18.19 13.27
CA GLY A 497 25.07 18.82 14.52
C GLY A 497 23.56 19.01 14.73
N PHE A 498 22.68 18.67 13.77
CA PHE A 498 21.23 18.61 13.98
C PHE A 498 20.85 17.30 14.66
N LEU A 499 19.88 17.32 15.58
CA LEU A 499 19.26 16.09 16.06
C LEU A 499 18.21 15.64 15.05
N VAL A 500 18.42 14.48 14.44
CA VAL A 500 17.54 13.90 13.42
C VAL A 500 17.05 12.52 13.83
N GLY A 501 15.96 12.06 13.23
CA GLY A 501 15.48 10.68 13.38
C GLY A 501 16.23 9.71 12.47
N ASP A 502 16.31 8.46 12.89
CA ASP A 502 16.82 7.37 12.04
C ASP A 502 15.80 6.91 11.00
N TYR A 503 16.17 5.87 10.27
CA TYR A 503 15.31 5.16 9.34
C TYR A 503 13.93 4.79 9.90
N GLN A 504 13.89 4.18 11.08
CA GLN A 504 12.66 3.66 11.68
C GLN A 504 11.72 4.80 12.10
N THR A 505 12.29 5.86 12.68
CA THR A 505 11.55 7.07 13.02
C THR A 505 10.94 7.71 11.78
N GLN A 506 11.71 7.82 10.69
CA GLN A 506 11.24 8.37 9.42
C GLN A 506 10.09 7.53 8.83
N ALA A 507 10.29 6.22 8.74
CA ALA A 507 9.28 5.29 8.25
C ALA A 507 7.96 5.42 9.00
N ARG A 508 8.00 5.49 10.34
CA ARG A 508 6.81 5.67 11.16
C ARG A 508 6.11 7.00 10.86
N MET A 509 6.85 8.10 10.81
CA MET A 509 6.25 9.43 10.58
C MET A 509 5.60 9.56 9.19
N VAL A 510 6.12 8.87 8.18
CA VAL A 510 5.49 8.79 6.86
C VAL A 510 4.19 7.98 6.91
N GLN A 511 4.18 6.86 7.65
CA GLN A 511 3.01 6.00 7.76
C GLN A 511 1.91 6.58 8.66
N GLU A 512 2.28 7.31 9.70
CA GLU A 512 1.39 7.83 10.73
C GLU A 512 1.56 9.36 10.81
N PRO A 513 1.01 10.11 9.83
CA PRO A 513 1.10 11.56 9.84
C PRO A 513 0.39 12.15 11.05
N ASP A 514 0.91 13.26 11.57
CA ASP A 514 0.29 13.98 12.69
C ASP A 514 -1.18 14.35 12.38
N PRO A 515 -2.14 13.98 13.24
CA PRO A 515 -3.55 14.23 12.96
C PRO A 515 -3.90 15.72 12.79
N ALA A 516 -3.24 16.63 13.51
CA ALA A 516 -3.52 18.06 13.41
C ALA A 516 -2.97 18.65 12.11
N ALA A 517 -1.75 18.25 11.72
CA ALA A 517 -1.15 18.62 10.44
C ALA A 517 -1.98 18.13 9.26
N LEU A 518 -2.45 16.87 9.29
CA LEU A 518 -3.34 16.33 8.27
C LEU A 518 -4.65 17.12 8.20
N ARG A 519 -5.31 17.35 9.35
CA ARG A 519 -6.54 18.14 9.44
C ARG A 519 -6.39 19.54 8.84
N GLY A 520 -5.27 20.20 9.10
CA GLY A 520 -4.97 21.54 8.57
C GLY A 520 -4.90 21.59 7.04
N ARG A 521 -4.44 20.50 6.41
CA ARG A 521 -4.31 20.36 4.95
C ARG A 521 -5.62 19.95 4.24
N LEU A 522 -6.61 19.44 4.98
CA LEU A 522 -7.88 19.03 4.38
C LEU A 522 -8.73 20.24 3.96
N PRO A 523 -9.45 20.15 2.82
CA PRO A 523 -10.50 21.10 2.47
C PRO A 523 -11.50 21.28 3.62
N GLU A 524 -11.97 22.51 3.84
CA GLU A 524 -12.87 22.85 4.97
C GLU A 524 -14.06 21.89 5.08
N ARG A 525 -14.68 21.56 3.94
CA ARG A 525 -15.85 20.67 3.86
C ARG A 525 -15.60 19.24 4.38
N LEU A 526 -14.35 18.79 4.46
CA LEU A 526 -13.97 17.45 4.91
C LEU A 526 -13.46 17.41 6.36
N ARG A 527 -13.32 18.56 7.03
CA ARG A 527 -12.76 18.60 8.38
C ARG A 527 -13.68 17.94 9.41
N VAL A 528 -15.00 18.15 9.27
CA VAL A 528 -16.01 17.50 10.13
C VAL A 528 -15.99 15.98 9.93
N ASP A 529 -15.93 15.52 8.68
CA ASP A 529 -15.83 14.11 8.33
C ASP A 529 -14.57 13.48 8.95
N TYR A 530 -13.43 14.18 8.88
CA TYR A 530 -12.18 13.71 9.49
C TYR A 530 -12.26 13.62 11.01
N ASP A 531 -12.84 14.63 11.66
CA ASP A 531 -13.03 14.62 13.12
C ASP A 531 -13.96 13.45 13.55
N SER A 532 -15.03 13.19 12.79
CA SER A 532 -15.91 12.03 12.98
C SER A 532 -15.17 10.70 12.78
N HIS A 533 -14.31 10.61 11.76
CA HIS A 533 -13.51 9.42 11.47
C HIS A 533 -12.53 9.10 12.62
N LEU A 534 -11.86 10.11 13.18
CA LEU A 534 -10.99 9.91 14.34
C LEU A 534 -11.77 9.37 15.56
N ALA A 535 -12.95 9.93 15.84
CA ALA A 535 -13.80 9.46 16.94
C ALA A 535 -14.31 8.02 16.74
N ASP A 536 -14.66 7.64 15.51
CA ASP A 536 -15.08 6.27 15.18
C ASP A 536 -13.92 5.28 15.36
N ARG A 537 -12.69 5.66 14.96
CA ARG A 537 -11.49 4.84 15.18
C ARG A 537 -11.17 4.63 16.65
N GLU A 538 -11.23 5.67 17.46
CA GLU A 538 -11.02 5.56 18.91
C GLU A 538 -12.03 4.59 19.55
N THR A 539 -13.30 4.69 19.14
CA THR A 539 -14.37 3.78 19.59
C THR A 539 -14.10 2.33 19.18
N ALA A 540 -13.65 2.10 17.94
CA ALA A 540 -13.32 0.77 17.45
C ALA A 540 -12.13 0.15 18.19
N VAL A 541 -11.09 0.93 18.50
CA VAL A 541 -9.94 0.48 19.31
C VAL A 541 -10.39 0.10 20.72
N ALA A 542 -11.22 0.93 21.36
CA ALA A 542 -11.74 0.66 22.70
C ALA A 542 -12.55 -0.65 22.75
N ARG A 543 -13.38 -0.92 21.73
CA ARG A 543 -14.15 -2.17 21.62
C ARG A 543 -13.30 -3.42 21.42
N ARG A 544 -12.09 -3.31 20.88
CA ARG A 544 -11.16 -4.44 20.72
C ARG A 544 -10.36 -4.75 21.98
N GLN A 545 -10.28 -3.79 22.91
CA GLN A 545 -9.52 -3.91 24.15
C GLN A 545 -10.35 -4.31 25.37
N GLY A 546 -11.67 -4.10 25.32
CA GLY A 546 -12.62 -4.56 26.34
C GLY A 546 -13.27 -5.87 25.93
#